data_AF-A0A423MFL1-F1
#
_entry.id   AF-A0A423MFL1-F1
#
_cell.length_a   1.000
_cell.length_b   1.000
_cell.length_c   1.000
_cell.angle_alpha   90.00
_cell.angle_beta   90.00
_cell.angle_gamma   90.00
#
_symmetry.space_group_name_H-M   'P 1'
#
loop_
_entity.id
_entity.type
_entity.pdbx_description
1 polymer ?
#
loop_
_entity_poly.entity_id
_entity_poly.type
_entity_poly.pdbx_seq_one_letter_code
_entity_poly.pdbx_strand_id
1 'polypeptide(L)'
;MYLLGEQSAWTDALINRLQSLPALWLSDLAPCGPALELQPSDDLLTQLPADQLFLLNEGVINGYFGARPLFYWQDGDLIGLQQGENWADCRLCSDGTLLLTPYRRHEVFQHLYADAHRADQFLEYLLGQMAILAHAVAELKPREFRSTNGFKRVEAGETLIKQGDAADHVFVIIDGHAEAFVDGHKVGDVAKDEIFGAMAVFTGEPRNATVIARVPSTVMLIPGDQFLSMTRTNPKIAHSLIESMARRIGQLNRQITQMTPIEGQC
;
A
#
# COMPACT_ATOMS: atom_id res chain seq x y z
N MET A 1 -5.47 -16.03 5.52
CA MET A 1 -5.22 -15.05 4.44
C MET A 1 -4.55 -13.82 5.02
N TYR A 2 -3.26 -13.68 4.74
CA TYR A 2 -2.39 -12.65 5.31
C TYR A 2 -1.57 -12.01 4.20
N LEU A 3 -1.07 -10.78 4.35
CA LEU A 3 -0.32 -10.13 3.27
C LEU A 3 1.16 -10.46 3.31
N LEU A 4 1.75 -10.52 2.13
CA LEU A 4 3.20 -10.66 1.99
C LEU A 4 3.88 -9.32 2.30
N GLY A 5 4.91 -9.33 3.16
CA GLY A 5 5.70 -8.15 3.51
C GLY A 5 6.08 -8.08 4.98
N GLU A 6 6.77 -7.00 5.38
CA GLU A 6 6.99 -6.68 6.80
C GLU A 6 5.65 -6.32 7.44
N GLN A 7 5.34 -6.96 8.57
CA GLN A 7 4.12 -6.71 9.32
C GLN A 7 4.45 -6.19 10.72
N SER A 8 3.50 -5.46 11.31
CA SER A 8 3.64 -4.99 12.69
C SER A 8 3.50 -6.14 13.68
N ALA A 9 4.13 -6.03 14.86
CA ALA A 9 3.99 -7.02 15.93
C ALA A 9 2.53 -7.24 16.38
N TRP A 10 1.67 -6.22 16.24
CA TRP A 10 0.24 -6.37 16.50
C TRP A 10 -0.45 -7.24 15.44
N THR A 11 -0.07 -7.06 14.16
CA THR A 11 -0.57 -7.86 13.05
C THR A 11 -0.17 -9.32 13.23
N ASP A 12 1.09 -9.60 13.56
CA ASP A 12 1.57 -10.96 13.83
C ASP A 12 0.79 -11.64 14.97
N ALA A 13 0.56 -10.91 16.07
CA ALA A 13 -0.22 -11.43 17.19
C ALA A 13 -1.67 -11.75 16.80
N LEU A 14 -2.28 -10.90 15.96
CA LEU A 14 -3.63 -11.13 15.45
C LEU A 14 -3.66 -12.34 14.51
N ILE A 15 -2.70 -12.46 13.59
CA ILE A 15 -2.55 -13.62 12.69
C ILE A 15 -2.50 -14.92 13.48
N ASN A 16 -1.60 -15.01 14.46
CA ASN A 16 -1.44 -16.21 15.29
C ASN A 16 -2.73 -16.59 16.02
N ARG A 17 -3.47 -15.58 16.53
CA ARG A 17 -4.80 -15.81 17.14
C ARG A 17 -5.76 -16.38 16.11
N LEU A 18 -5.90 -15.75 14.95
CA LEU A 18 -6.86 -16.15 13.91
C LEU A 18 -6.58 -17.54 13.36
N GLN A 19 -5.32 -17.90 13.14
CA GLN A 19 -4.87 -19.19 12.61
C GLN A 19 -5.23 -20.38 13.52
N SER A 20 -5.38 -20.15 14.83
CA SER A 20 -5.75 -21.21 15.78
C SER A 20 -7.23 -21.57 15.77
N LEU A 21 -8.09 -20.67 15.29
CA LEU A 21 -9.54 -20.79 15.47
C LEU A 21 -10.19 -21.86 14.57
N PRO A 22 -9.84 -21.99 13.27
CA PRO A 22 -10.47 -23.00 12.41
C PRO A 22 -10.33 -24.43 12.94
N ALA A 23 -9.15 -24.81 13.42
CA ALA A 23 -8.91 -26.13 13.99
C ALA A 23 -9.77 -26.38 15.26
N LEU A 24 -9.97 -25.36 16.09
CA LEU A 24 -10.81 -25.45 17.30
C LEU A 24 -12.29 -25.61 16.95
N TRP A 25 -12.80 -24.90 15.95
CA TRP A 25 -14.20 -25.02 15.56
C TRP A 25 -14.53 -26.35 14.90
N LEU A 26 -13.54 -26.93 14.20
CA LEU A 26 -13.72 -28.14 13.42
C LEU A 26 -13.39 -29.41 14.22
N SER A 27 -12.91 -29.30 15.47
CA SER A 27 -12.48 -30.46 16.26
C SER A 27 -13.59 -31.50 16.47
N ASP A 28 -14.84 -31.04 16.56
CA ASP A 28 -16.02 -31.88 16.79
C ASP A 28 -16.82 -32.16 15.51
N LEU A 29 -16.31 -31.73 14.34
CA LEU A 29 -16.94 -31.96 13.05
C LEU A 29 -16.12 -33.00 12.28
N ALA A 30 -16.77 -34.06 11.80
CA ALA A 30 -16.10 -35.07 10.99
C ALA A 30 -15.74 -34.51 9.60
N PRO A 31 -14.51 -34.74 9.10
CA PRO A 31 -14.18 -34.45 7.71
C PRO A 31 -15.10 -35.21 6.75
N CYS A 32 -15.37 -34.62 5.58
CA CYS A 32 -16.24 -35.25 4.58
C CYS A 32 -15.50 -36.25 3.66
N GLY A 33 -14.20 -36.43 3.87
CA GLY A 33 -13.34 -37.31 3.10
C GLY A 33 -11.93 -37.44 3.71
N PRO A 34 -11.06 -38.28 3.13
CA PRO A 34 -9.67 -38.39 3.55
C PRO A 34 -8.91 -37.07 3.29
N ALA A 35 -7.83 -36.85 4.03
CA ALA A 35 -6.92 -35.74 3.76
C ALA A 35 -6.38 -35.83 2.33
N LEU A 36 -6.34 -34.69 1.66
CA LEU A 36 -5.87 -34.54 0.29
C LEU A 36 -4.42 -34.08 0.32
N GLU A 37 -3.54 -34.88 -0.26
CA GLU A 37 -2.15 -34.49 -0.52
C GLU A 37 -2.08 -33.91 -1.93
N LEU A 38 -1.85 -32.61 -2.05
CA LEU A 38 -1.76 -31.92 -3.33
C LEU A 38 -0.30 -31.61 -3.66
N GLN A 39 0.10 -31.93 -4.89
CA GLN A 39 1.39 -31.54 -5.42
C GLN A 39 1.43 -30.04 -5.74
N PRO A 40 2.64 -29.45 -5.88
CA PRO A 40 2.79 -28.05 -6.27
C PRO A 40 1.92 -27.70 -7.48
N SER A 41 1.27 -26.55 -7.43
CA SER A 41 0.29 -26.15 -8.44
C SER A 41 0.27 -24.65 -8.64
N ASP A 42 0.14 -24.25 -9.91
CA ASP A 42 -0.06 -22.86 -10.31
C ASP A 42 -1.49 -22.36 -10.06
N ASP A 43 -2.48 -23.24 -9.90
CA ASP A 43 -3.86 -22.84 -9.60
C ASP A 43 -4.66 -23.95 -8.88
N LEU A 44 -4.71 -23.85 -7.55
CA LEU A 44 -5.41 -24.76 -6.67
C LEU A 44 -6.94 -24.63 -6.78
N LEU A 45 -7.47 -23.45 -7.14
CA LEU A 45 -8.93 -23.26 -7.20
C LEU A 45 -9.58 -24.13 -8.28
N THR A 46 -8.83 -24.49 -9.33
CA THR A 46 -9.29 -25.40 -10.37
C THR A 46 -9.39 -26.86 -9.92
N GLN A 47 -8.69 -27.23 -8.84
CA GLN A 47 -8.60 -28.59 -8.32
C GLN A 47 -9.51 -28.81 -7.10
N LEU A 48 -9.88 -27.74 -6.41
CA LEU A 48 -10.67 -27.79 -5.19
C LEU A 48 -12.17 -27.64 -5.49
N PRO A 49 -13.02 -28.59 -5.04
CA PRO A 49 -14.47 -28.46 -5.12
C PRO A 49 -15.02 -27.18 -4.47
N ALA A 50 -15.86 -26.45 -5.20
CA ALA A 50 -16.46 -25.20 -4.72
C ALA A 50 -17.46 -25.39 -3.56
N ASP A 51 -17.97 -26.61 -3.34
CA ASP A 51 -18.92 -26.92 -2.26
C ASP A 51 -18.23 -27.35 -0.96
N GLN A 52 -16.89 -27.28 -0.91
CA GLN A 52 -16.07 -27.70 0.22
C GLN A 52 -15.22 -26.55 0.77
N LEU A 53 -14.84 -26.71 2.03
CA LEU A 53 -13.84 -25.94 2.74
C LEU A 53 -12.69 -26.87 3.11
N PHE A 54 -11.47 -26.34 3.12
CA PHE A 54 -10.28 -27.14 3.38
C PHE A 54 -9.50 -26.53 4.52
N LEU A 55 -9.28 -27.30 5.59
CA LEU A 55 -8.33 -26.92 6.61
C LEU A 55 -6.92 -27.24 6.09
N LEU A 56 -6.06 -26.24 6.01
CA LEU A 56 -4.67 -26.41 5.62
C LEU A 56 -3.90 -27.00 6.80
N ASN A 57 -3.43 -28.24 6.68
CA ASN A 57 -2.68 -28.92 7.75
C ASN A 57 -1.18 -28.71 7.61
N GLU A 58 -0.68 -28.74 6.38
CA GLU A 58 0.75 -28.54 6.08
C GLU A 58 0.91 -27.79 4.75
N GLY A 59 1.79 -26.79 4.76
CA GLY A 59 2.28 -26.08 3.59
C GLY A 59 1.83 -24.62 3.51
N VAL A 60 2.22 -23.96 2.42
CA VAL A 60 1.92 -22.53 2.18
C VAL A 60 1.25 -22.39 0.82
N ILE A 61 0.18 -21.60 0.81
CA ILE A 61 -0.54 -21.21 -0.41
C ILE A 61 -0.36 -19.71 -0.60
N ASN A 62 0.01 -19.30 -1.81
CA ASN A 62 0.16 -17.90 -2.20
C ASN A 62 -1.01 -17.47 -3.09
N GLY A 63 -1.65 -16.36 -2.76
CA GLY A 63 -2.71 -15.73 -3.53
C GLY A 63 -2.19 -14.62 -4.41
N TYR A 64 -2.37 -14.78 -5.71
CA TYR A 64 -2.02 -13.81 -6.72
C TYR A 64 -3.28 -13.10 -7.22
N PHE A 65 -3.20 -11.78 -7.39
CA PHE A 65 -4.17 -11.01 -8.17
C PHE A 65 -3.46 -10.45 -9.39
N GLY A 66 -3.85 -10.93 -10.58
CA GLY A 66 -3.04 -10.74 -11.78
C GLY A 66 -1.63 -11.35 -11.62
N ALA A 67 -0.58 -10.56 -11.85
CA ALA A 67 0.81 -11.00 -11.74
C ALA A 67 1.44 -10.76 -10.35
N ARG A 68 0.71 -10.18 -9.39
CA ARG A 68 1.27 -9.78 -8.10
C ARG A 68 0.84 -10.76 -7.00
N PRO A 69 1.80 -11.37 -6.27
CA PRO A 69 1.47 -12.10 -5.07
C PRO A 69 1.09 -11.07 -3.99
N LEU A 70 -0.09 -11.23 -3.41
CA LEU A 70 -0.61 -10.30 -2.40
C LEU A 70 -0.82 -10.98 -1.07
N PHE A 71 -1.29 -12.23 -1.11
CA PHE A 71 -1.73 -12.94 0.08
C PHE A 71 -1.03 -14.27 0.23
N TYR A 72 -1.00 -14.80 1.45
CA TYR A 72 -0.68 -16.18 1.71
C TYR A 72 -1.60 -16.79 2.77
N TRP A 73 -1.65 -18.12 2.76
CA TRP A 73 -2.27 -18.96 3.80
C TRP A 73 -1.24 -19.98 4.25
N GLN A 74 -1.34 -20.38 5.51
CA GLN A 74 -0.43 -21.33 6.14
C GLN A 74 -1.20 -22.30 7.04
N ASP A 75 -0.49 -23.27 7.60
CA ASP A 75 -1.01 -24.30 8.50
C ASP A 75 -2.06 -23.76 9.50
N GLY A 76 -3.21 -24.40 9.63
CA GLY A 76 -4.34 -23.96 10.47
C GLY A 76 -5.33 -23.01 9.78
N ASP A 77 -5.01 -22.45 8.62
CA ASP A 77 -5.95 -21.60 7.90
C ASP A 77 -7.04 -22.41 7.16
N LEU A 78 -8.21 -21.78 7.01
CA LEU A 78 -9.32 -22.33 6.25
C LEU A 78 -9.34 -21.77 4.81
N ILE A 79 -9.28 -22.67 3.83
CA ILE A 79 -9.35 -22.37 2.40
C ILE A 79 -10.77 -22.60 1.89
N GLY A 80 -11.20 -21.79 0.93
CA GLY A 80 -12.52 -21.91 0.31
C GLY A 80 -13.61 -21.03 0.94
N LEU A 81 -13.32 -20.27 2.01
CA LEU A 81 -14.28 -19.29 2.53
C LEU A 81 -14.63 -18.22 1.48
N GLN A 82 -13.62 -17.84 0.71
CA GLN A 82 -13.61 -16.77 -0.30
C GLN A 82 -13.84 -17.36 -1.69
N GLN A 83 -15.10 -17.59 -2.04
CA GLN A 83 -15.52 -18.19 -3.32
C GLN A 83 -16.50 -17.27 -4.07
N GLY A 84 -16.67 -17.51 -5.37
CA GLY A 84 -17.62 -16.82 -6.23
C GLY A 84 -16.97 -15.84 -7.20
N GLU A 85 -17.78 -15.17 -8.03
CA GLU A 85 -17.32 -14.27 -9.11
C GLU A 85 -16.44 -13.12 -8.59
N ASN A 86 -16.62 -12.70 -7.34
CA ASN A 86 -15.81 -11.67 -6.70
C ASN A 86 -14.32 -12.04 -6.52
N TRP A 87 -13.96 -13.32 -6.71
CA TRP A 87 -12.60 -13.85 -6.61
C TRP A 87 -12.08 -14.38 -7.95
N ALA A 88 -12.76 -14.11 -9.06
CA ALA A 88 -12.38 -14.67 -10.37
C ALA A 88 -10.97 -14.27 -10.85
N ASP A 89 -10.46 -13.12 -10.41
CA ASP A 89 -9.11 -12.64 -10.74
C ASP A 89 -8.02 -13.14 -9.77
N CYS A 90 -8.40 -13.94 -8.76
CA CYS A 90 -7.49 -14.48 -7.77
C CYS A 90 -7.04 -15.88 -8.17
N ARG A 91 -5.72 -16.11 -8.15
CA ARG A 91 -5.11 -17.41 -8.39
C ARG A 91 -4.38 -17.89 -7.15
N LEU A 92 -4.67 -19.12 -6.71
CA LEU A 92 -4.02 -19.72 -5.55
C LEU A 92 -2.92 -20.67 -6.01
N CYS A 93 -1.67 -20.36 -5.72
CA CYS A 93 -0.51 -21.15 -6.11
C CYS A 93 0.14 -21.79 -4.88
N SER A 94 0.80 -22.92 -5.05
CA SER A 94 1.72 -23.48 -4.06
C SER A 94 2.96 -24.04 -4.73
N ASP A 95 4.12 -23.72 -4.15
CA ASP A 95 5.43 -24.17 -4.61
C ASP A 95 5.84 -25.51 -3.97
N GLY A 96 5.09 -25.97 -2.96
CA GLY A 96 5.36 -27.18 -2.19
C GLY A 96 4.15 -28.12 -2.14
N THR A 97 4.35 -29.29 -1.53
CA THR A 97 3.24 -30.21 -1.25
C THR A 97 2.33 -29.62 -0.17
N LEU A 98 1.03 -29.79 -0.33
CA LEU A 98 0.02 -29.37 0.62
C LEU A 98 -0.70 -30.57 1.21
N LEU A 99 -1.04 -30.49 2.49
CA LEU A 99 -1.96 -31.42 3.15
C LEU A 99 -3.24 -30.68 3.55
N LEU A 100 -4.37 -31.10 2.99
CA LEU A 100 -5.67 -30.44 3.19
C LEU A 100 -6.71 -31.41 3.75
N THR A 101 -7.40 -31.04 4.84
CA THR A 101 -8.55 -31.81 5.34
C THR A 101 -9.86 -31.23 4.80
N PRO A 102 -10.67 -31.99 4.05
CA PRO A 102 -11.90 -31.49 3.43
C PRO A 102 -13.12 -31.54 4.36
N TYR A 103 -13.93 -30.48 4.32
CA TYR A 103 -15.21 -30.38 5.01
C TYR A 103 -16.30 -29.86 4.06
N ARG A 104 -17.53 -30.36 4.17
CA ARG A 104 -18.65 -29.80 3.39
C ARG A 104 -18.97 -28.40 3.90
N ARG A 105 -18.97 -27.42 2.99
CA ARG A 105 -19.19 -26.01 3.32
C ARG A 105 -20.47 -25.79 4.12
N HIS A 106 -21.55 -26.45 3.72
CA HIS A 106 -22.85 -26.32 4.40
C HIS A 106 -22.82 -26.87 5.83
N GLU A 107 -22.16 -28.01 6.06
CA GLU A 107 -22.05 -28.64 7.38
C GLU A 107 -21.17 -27.81 8.33
N VAL A 108 -20.08 -27.23 7.83
CA VAL A 108 -19.24 -26.30 8.60
C VAL A 108 -20.08 -25.12 9.10
N PHE A 109 -20.84 -24.47 8.23
CA PHE A 109 -21.67 -23.34 8.67
C PHE A 109 -22.78 -23.74 9.62
N GLN A 110 -23.46 -24.87 9.38
CA GLN A 110 -24.44 -25.39 10.33
C GLN A 110 -23.80 -25.66 11.70
N HIS A 111 -22.61 -26.25 11.73
CA HIS A 111 -21.87 -26.55 12.95
C HIS A 111 -21.46 -25.27 13.71
N LEU A 112 -20.97 -24.26 12.99
CA LEU A 112 -20.59 -22.96 13.55
C LEU A 112 -21.80 -22.23 14.14
N TYR A 113 -22.94 -22.19 13.43
CA TYR A 113 -24.13 -21.48 13.89
C TYR A 113 -24.99 -22.24 14.90
N ALA A 114 -24.73 -23.54 15.10
CA ALA A 114 -25.41 -24.34 16.11
C ALA A 114 -25.01 -23.98 17.54
N ASP A 115 -23.88 -23.28 17.74
CA ASP A 115 -23.38 -22.85 19.04
C ASP A 115 -23.05 -21.36 19.01
N ALA A 116 -23.54 -20.62 20.01
CA ALA A 116 -23.37 -19.17 20.06
C ALA A 116 -21.88 -18.77 20.20
N HIS A 117 -21.09 -19.54 20.95
CA HIS A 117 -19.68 -19.25 21.15
C HIS A 117 -18.87 -19.46 19.87
N ARG A 118 -19.11 -20.57 19.14
CA ARG A 118 -18.50 -20.79 17.82
C ARG A 118 -18.90 -19.73 16.81
N ALA A 119 -20.17 -19.31 16.80
CA ALA A 119 -20.65 -18.25 15.93
C ALA A 119 -19.94 -16.91 16.22
N ASP A 120 -19.80 -16.53 17.49
CA ASP A 120 -19.07 -15.33 17.91
C ASP A 120 -17.60 -15.40 17.51
N GLN A 121 -16.93 -16.53 17.73
CA GLN A 121 -15.54 -16.71 17.30
C GLN A 121 -15.39 -16.62 15.78
N PHE A 122 -16.33 -17.16 15.01
CA PHE A 122 -16.30 -17.04 13.55
C PHE A 122 -16.48 -15.59 13.09
N LEU A 123 -17.35 -14.81 13.76
CA LEU A 123 -17.46 -13.38 13.51
C LEU A 123 -16.18 -12.63 13.88
N GLU A 124 -15.58 -12.92 15.03
CA GLU A 124 -14.27 -12.36 15.41
C GLU A 124 -13.20 -12.66 14.35
N TYR A 125 -13.22 -13.86 13.79
CA TYR A 125 -12.29 -14.24 12.75
C TYR A 125 -12.47 -13.43 11.47
N LEU A 126 -13.71 -13.28 10.99
CA LEU A 126 -14.02 -12.49 9.81
C LEU A 126 -13.65 -11.01 10.02
N LEU A 127 -13.96 -10.45 11.19
CA LEU A 127 -13.59 -9.08 11.57
C LEU A 127 -12.07 -8.91 11.66
N GLY A 128 -11.37 -9.90 12.20
CA GLY A 128 -9.90 -9.92 12.27
C GLY A 128 -9.27 -9.93 10.88
N GLN A 129 -9.77 -10.76 9.95
CA GLN A 129 -9.31 -10.74 8.55
C GLN A 129 -9.54 -9.37 7.89
N MET A 130 -10.69 -8.75 8.13
CA MET A 130 -10.99 -7.40 7.62
C MET A 130 -10.03 -6.35 8.22
N ALA A 131 -9.71 -6.44 9.51
CA ALA A 131 -8.78 -5.53 10.15
C ALA A 131 -7.37 -5.64 9.55
N ILE A 132 -6.88 -6.86 9.29
CA ILE A 132 -5.60 -7.11 8.61
C ILE A 132 -5.60 -6.46 7.23
N LEU A 133 -6.65 -6.67 6.44
CA LEU A 133 -6.80 -6.05 5.13
C LEU A 133 -6.82 -4.52 5.20
N ALA A 134 -7.53 -3.94 6.16
CA ALA A 134 -7.59 -2.49 6.34
C ALA A 134 -6.21 -1.89 6.69
N HIS A 135 -5.46 -2.56 7.57
CA HIS A 135 -4.08 -2.17 7.90
C HIS A 135 -3.17 -2.23 6.68
N ALA A 136 -3.26 -3.30 5.90
CA ALA A 136 -2.49 -3.47 4.69
C ALA A 136 -2.81 -2.41 3.64
N VAL A 137 -4.08 -2.10 3.44
CA VAL A 137 -4.51 -1.02 2.55
C VAL A 137 -3.98 0.30 3.07
N ALA A 138 -3.98 0.56 4.39
CA ALA A 138 -3.43 1.79 4.94
C ALA A 138 -1.92 1.92 4.75
N GLU A 139 -1.17 0.80 4.77
CA GLU A 139 0.28 0.78 4.55
C GLU A 139 0.65 0.85 3.06
N LEU A 140 -0.09 0.14 2.20
CA LEU A 140 0.15 0.08 0.75
C LEU A 140 -0.41 1.28 0.00
N LYS A 141 -1.47 1.92 0.53
CA LYS A 141 -2.05 3.09 -0.11
C LYS A 141 -1.14 4.29 0.18
N PRO A 142 -0.53 4.92 -0.85
CA PRO A 142 0.19 6.16 -0.64
C PRO A 142 -0.74 7.15 0.06
N ARG A 143 -0.23 7.94 1.00
CA ARG A 143 -1.01 8.95 1.72
C ARG A 143 -1.69 9.86 0.69
N GLU A 144 -2.95 9.58 0.43
CA GLU A 144 -3.71 10.25 -0.61
C GLU A 144 -3.93 11.68 -0.12
N PHE A 145 -3.21 12.63 -0.72
CA PHE A 145 -3.32 14.04 -0.40
C PHE A 145 -4.64 14.55 -1.01
N ARG A 146 -5.77 14.16 -0.42
CA ARG A 146 -7.09 14.57 -0.90
C ARG A 146 -7.32 16.04 -0.60
N SER A 147 -7.70 16.80 -1.63
CA SER A 147 -8.34 18.10 -1.49
C SER A 147 -9.76 18.02 -2.05
N THR A 148 -10.71 18.65 -1.36
CA THR A 148 -12.09 18.78 -1.81
C THR A 148 -12.25 19.79 -2.96
N ASN A 149 -11.34 20.76 -3.11
CA ASN A 149 -11.42 21.84 -4.11
C ASN A 149 -10.07 22.16 -4.80
N GLY A 150 -9.09 21.25 -4.74
CA GLY A 150 -7.72 21.52 -5.18
C GLY A 150 -6.88 22.35 -4.21
N PHE A 151 -7.41 22.83 -3.08
CA PHE A 151 -6.64 23.49 -2.00
C PHE A 151 -6.63 22.68 -0.69
N LYS A 152 -5.52 22.71 0.04
CA LYS A 152 -5.39 22.08 1.36
C LYS A 152 -4.64 23.01 2.31
N ARG A 153 -5.13 23.10 3.55
CA ARG A 153 -4.38 23.70 4.66
C ARG A 153 -3.49 22.66 5.31
N VAL A 154 -2.27 23.05 5.64
CA VAL A 154 -1.27 22.22 6.30
C VAL A 154 -0.69 23.00 7.48
N GLU A 155 -0.42 22.30 8.57
CA GLU A 155 0.21 22.89 9.74
C GLU A 155 1.74 22.95 9.61
N ALA A 156 2.38 23.74 10.48
CA ALA A 156 3.84 23.76 10.55
C ALA A 156 4.39 22.38 10.93
N GLY A 157 5.41 21.92 10.20
CA GLY A 157 6.02 20.61 10.35
C GLY A 157 5.40 19.51 9.49
N GLU A 158 4.28 19.77 8.80
CA GLU A 158 3.71 18.76 7.89
C GLU A 158 4.59 18.53 6.65
N THR A 159 4.82 17.26 6.34
CA THR A 159 5.50 16.83 5.12
C THR A 159 4.54 16.87 3.94
N LEU A 160 4.85 17.72 2.96
CA LEU A 160 4.11 17.89 1.71
C LEU A 160 4.53 16.87 0.64
N ILE A 161 5.83 16.62 0.55
CA ILE A 161 6.45 15.63 -0.36
C ILE A 161 7.48 14.86 0.45
N LYS A 162 7.60 13.55 0.25
CA LYS A 162 8.68 12.75 0.79
C LYS A 162 9.58 12.25 -0.34
N GLN A 163 10.89 12.35 -0.15
CA GLN A 163 11.89 11.84 -1.09
C GLN A 163 11.72 10.32 -1.28
N GLY A 164 11.84 9.85 -2.52
CA GLY A 164 11.67 8.45 -2.91
C GLY A 164 10.23 8.04 -3.22
N ASP A 165 9.23 8.84 -2.84
CA ASP A 165 7.83 8.52 -3.16
C ASP A 165 7.56 8.65 -4.68
N ALA A 166 6.51 7.98 -5.16
CA ALA A 166 6.01 8.21 -6.50
C ALA A 166 5.37 9.61 -6.62
N ALA A 167 5.31 10.15 -7.83
CA ALA A 167 4.73 11.47 -8.09
C ALA A 167 3.46 11.37 -8.94
N ASP A 168 2.33 11.74 -8.34
CA ASP A 168 1.00 11.77 -8.97
C ASP A 168 0.38 13.19 -8.98
N HIS A 169 0.96 14.14 -8.23
CA HIS A 169 0.49 15.52 -8.13
C HIS A 169 1.64 16.54 -8.18
N VAL A 170 1.31 17.77 -8.56
CA VAL A 170 2.15 18.97 -8.44
C VAL A 170 1.51 19.91 -7.42
N PHE A 171 2.33 20.66 -6.71
CA PHE A 171 1.88 21.56 -5.65
C PHE A 171 2.23 23.00 -5.95
N VAL A 172 1.43 23.93 -5.42
CA VAL A 172 1.71 25.38 -5.42
C VAL A 172 1.46 25.92 -4.02
N ILE A 173 2.40 26.69 -3.46
CA ILE A 173 2.12 27.39 -2.19
C ILE A 173 1.28 28.62 -2.50
N ILE A 174 0.05 28.66 -2.00
CA ILE A 174 -0.84 29.82 -2.15
C ILE A 174 -0.60 30.83 -1.04
N ASP A 175 -0.30 30.31 0.15
CA ASP A 175 0.06 31.10 1.32
C ASP A 175 0.94 30.28 2.26
N GLY A 176 1.89 30.93 2.92
CA GLY A 176 2.86 30.27 3.80
C GLY A 176 4.22 29.99 3.15
N HIS A 177 4.95 29.01 3.68
CA HIS A 177 6.34 28.73 3.33
C HIS A 177 6.73 27.29 3.68
N ALA A 178 7.53 26.67 2.81
CA ALA A 178 8.08 25.34 3.02
C ALA A 178 9.57 25.29 2.67
N GLU A 179 10.24 24.24 3.14
CA GLU A 179 11.65 23.98 2.89
C GLU A 179 11.84 22.60 2.24
N ALA A 180 12.78 22.50 1.31
CA ALA A 180 13.14 21.27 0.62
C ALA A 180 14.43 20.66 1.19
N PHE A 181 14.44 19.34 1.35
CA PHE A 181 15.51 18.54 1.93
C PHE A 181 15.87 17.37 1.03
N VAL A 182 17.16 17.09 0.86
CA VAL A 182 17.66 15.87 0.20
C VAL A 182 18.57 15.17 1.20
N ASP A 183 18.28 13.90 1.49
CA ASP A 183 19.04 13.09 2.45
C ASP A 183 19.26 13.82 3.80
N GLY A 184 18.21 14.49 4.28
CA GLY A 184 18.21 15.27 5.53
C GLY A 184 18.85 16.66 5.45
N HIS A 185 19.50 17.02 4.34
CA HIS A 185 20.14 18.33 4.17
C HIS A 185 19.22 19.32 3.48
N LYS A 186 19.11 20.54 4.02
CA LYS A 186 18.30 21.61 3.40
C LYS A 186 18.93 22.00 2.07
N VAL A 187 18.19 21.85 0.97
CA VAL A 187 18.62 22.19 -0.39
C VAL A 187 17.95 23.44 -0.94
N GLY A 188 16.99 24.00 -0.21
CA GLY A 188 16.42 25.30 -0.55
C GLY A 188 15.05 25.55 0.06
N ASP A 189 14.56 26.74 -0.25
CA ASP A 189 13.26 27.23 0.17
C ASP A 189 12.22 27.02 -0.93
N VAL A 190 10.96 26.96 -0.54
CA VAL A 190 9.79 26.98 -1.42
C VAL A 190 8.93 28.17 -0.98
N ALA A 191 8.82 29.15 -1.86
CA ALA A 191 8.15 30.41 -1.58
C ALA A 191 6.67 30.36 -1.99
N LYS A 192 5.92 31.39 -1.57
CA LYS A 192 4.59 31.67 -2.09
C LYS A 192 4.59 31.78 -3.62
N ASP A 193 3.53 31.28 -4.24
CA ASP A 193 3.28 31.17 -5.68
C ASP A 193 4.28 30.27 -6.43
N GLU A 194 5.19 29.58 -5.72
CA GLU A 194 6.14 28.65 -6.32
C GLU A 194 5.46 27.30 -6.59
N ILE A 195 5.63 26.81 -7.81
CA ILE A 195 5.26 25.45 -8.21
C ILE A 195 6.39 24.51 -7.81
N PHE A 196 6.09 23.46 -7.04
CA PHE A 196 7.06 22.47 -6.59
C PHE A 196 6.55 21.04 -6.77
N GLY A 197 7.48 20.09 -6.80
CA GLY A 197 7.18 18.69 -7.13
C GLY A 197 6.90 18.42 -8.62
N ALA A 198 7.08 19.41 -9.51
CA ALA A 198 6.81 19.22 -10.93
C ALA A 198 7.78 18.24 -11.62
N MET A 199 9.04 18.17 -11.18
CA MET A 199 10.09 17.42 -11.87
C MET A 199 9.77 15.93 -12.00
N ALA A 200 9.40 15.29 -10.90
CA ALA A 200 9.04 13.87 -10.87
C ALA A 200 7.82 13.53 -11.75
N VAL A 201 6.88 14.47 -11.91
CA VAL A 201 5.74 14.31 -12.82
C VAL A 201 6.17 14.39 -14.30
N PHE A 202 7.17 15.21 -14.63
CA PHE A 202 7.70 15.32 -15.98
C PHE A 202 8.63 14.16 -16.37
N THR A 203 9.50 13.72 -15.46
CA THR A 203 10.52 12.72 -15.75
C THR A 203 10.02 11.29 -15.52
N GLY A 204 8.97 11.11 -14.71
CA GLY A 204 8.53 9.79 -14.25
C GLY A 204 9.44 9.17 -13.20
N GLU A 205 10.46 9.90 -12.74
CA GLU A 205 11.36 9.46 -11.68
C GLU A 205 10.72 9.67 -10.29
N PRO A 206 11.18 8.95 -9.25
CA PRO A 206 10.74 9.20 -7.88
C PRO A 206 11.01 10.64 -7.41
N ARG A 207 10.31 11.07 -6.35
CA ARG A 207 10.54 12.38 -5.71
C ARG A 207 12.01 12.54 -5.30
N ASN A 208 12.66 13.59 -5.78
CA ASN A 208 14.06 13.86 -5.54
C ASN A 208 14.35 14.54 -4.19
N ALA A 209 13.34 15.07 -3.50
CA ALA A 209 13.48 15.80 -2.25
C ALA A 209 12.24 15.66 -1.37
N THR A 210 12.43 15.76 -0.06
CA THR A 210 11.36 15.92 0.93
C THR A 210 11.03 17.40 1.08
N VAL A 211 9.76 17.79 1.08
CA VAL A 211 9.33 19.18 1.28
C VAL A 211 8.45 19.26 2.53
N ILE A 212 8.79 20.17 3.45
CA ILE A 212 8.16 20.30 4.77
C ILE A 212 7.67 21.73 4.97
N ALA A 213 6.40 21.91 5.35
CA ALA A 213 5.86 23.20 5.72
C ALA A 213 6.54 23.74 6.99
N ARG A 214 6.96 25.00 7.00
CA ARG A 214 7.58 25.62 8.19
C ARG A 214 6.65 26.52 8.98
N VAL A 215 5.58 26.96 8.34
CA VAL A 215 4.50 27.73 8.93
C VAL A 215 3.18 27.11 8.49
N PRO A 216 2.06 27.36 9.19
CA PRO A 216 0.74 27.03 8.66
C PRO A 216 0.60 27.60 7.25
N SER A 217 0.28 26.73 6.29
CA SER A 217 0.34 27.06 4.87
C SER A 217 -0.93 26.59 4.16
N THR A 218 -1.29 27.27 3.07
CA THR A 218 -2.31 26.81 2.12
C THR A 218 -1.62 26.40 0.84
N VAL A 219 -1.80 25.15 0.44
CA VAL A 219 -1.22 24.59 -0.78
C VAL A 219 -2.33 24.23 -1.77
N MET A 220 -2.10 24.50 -3.04
CA MET A 220 -2.91 24.00 -4.14
C MET A 220 -2.29 22.72 -4.69
N LEU A 221 -3.14 21.75 -5.01
CA LEU A 221 -2.80 20.44 -5.54
C LEU A 221 -3.38 20.30 -6.94
N ILE A 222 -2.54 19.89 -7.88
CA ILE A 222 -2.90 19.67 -9.27
C ILE A 222 -2.51 18.24 -9.63
N PRO A 223 -3.44 17.37 -10.07
CA PRO A 223 -3.11 16.07 -10.63
C PRO A 223 -2.08 16.19 -11.75
N GLY A 224 -1.12 15.26 -11.80
CA GLY A 224 0.01 15.35 -12.73
C GLY A 224 -0.40 15.36 -14.20
N ASP A 225 -1.38 14.54 -14.57
CA ASP A 225 -1.98 14.50 -15.92
C ASP A 225 -2.65 15.83 -16.30
N GLN A 226 -3.41 16.42 -15.37
CA GLN A 226 -4.01 17.73 -15.55
C GLN A 226 -2.95 18.82 -15.70
N PHE A 227 -1.89 18.77 -14.89
CA PHE A 227 -0.78 19.73 -14.97
C PHE A 227 -0.04 19.63 -16.31
N LEU A 228 0.24 18.41 -16.78
CA LEU A 228 0.84 18.17 -18.10
C LEU A 228 -0.06 18.66 -19.24
N SER A 229 -1.39 18.52 -19.12
CA SER A 229 -2.33 19.13 -20.07
C SER A 229 -2.29 20.65 -20.04
N MET A 230 -2.33 21.26 -18.85
CA MET A 230 -2.29 22.71 -18.65
C MET A 230 -1.02 23.35 -19.22
N THR A 231 0.14 22.69 -19.07
CA THR A 231 1.41 23.19 -19.63
C THR A 231 1.44 23.17 -21.16
N ARG A 232 0.70 22.25 -21.81
CA ARG A 232 0.56 22.22 -23.28
C ARG A 232 -0.41 23.28 -23.79
N THR A 233 -1.49 23.55 -23.06
CA THR A 233 -2.56 24.45 -23.51
C THR A 233 -2.35 25.90 -23.07
N ASN A 234 -1.58 26.14 -22.01
CA ASN A 234 -1.32 27.47 -21.46
C ASN A 234 0.19 27.74 -21.31
N PRO A 235 0.82 28.38 -22.31
CA PRO A 235 2.26 28.66 -22.32
C PRO A 235 2.77 29.47 -21.11
N LYS A 236 1.89 30.24 -20.45
CA LYS A 236 2.28 31.03 -19.26
C LYS A 236 2.73 30.14 -18.10
N ILE A 237 2.11 28.97 -17.92
CA ILE A 237 2.46 28.03 -16.84
C ILE A 237 3.85 27.44 -17.09
N ALA A 238 4.11 27.02 -18.33
CA ALA A 238 5.43 26.56 -18.73
C ALA A 238 6.49 27.65 -18.53
N HIS A 239 6.16 28.91 -18.83
CA HIS A 239 7.06 30.03 -18.62
C HIS A 239 7.40 30.25 -17.13
N SER A 240 6.40 30.22 -16.24
CA SER A 240 6.63 30.34 -14.79
C SER A 240 7.51 29.21 -14.24
N LEU A 241 7.38 27.98 -14.76
CA LEU A 241 8.27 26.88 -14.40
C LEU A 241 9.71 27.14 -14.84
N ILE A 242 9.90 27.59 -16.08
CA ILE A 242 11.22 27.91 -16.63
C ILE A 242 11.89 29.02 -15.81
N GLU A 243 11.15 30.07 -15.46
CA GLU A 243 11.66 31.14 -14.60
C GLU A 243 12.05 30.63 -13.21
N SER A 244 11.22 29.78 -12.60
CA SER A 244 11.51 29.17 -11.29
C SER A 244 12.77 28.31 -11.34
N MET A 245 12.90 27.44 -12.34
CA MET A 245 14.09 26.61 -12.55
C MET A 245 15.34 27.44 -12.78
N ALA A 246 15.26 28.48 -13.63
CA ALA A 246 16.38 29.39 -13.88
C ALA A 246 16.84 30.10 -12.60
N ARG A 247 15.89 30.56 -11.77
CA ARG A 247 16.19 31.16 -10.46
C ARG A 247 16.89 30.17 -9.53
N ARG A 248 16.43 28.92 -9.49
CA ARG A 248 16.99 27.83 -8.67
C ARG A 248 18.42 27.50 -9.10
N ILE A 249 18.67 27.35 -10.41
CA ILE A 249 20.01 27.13 -10.96
C ILE A 249 20.95 28.28 -10.59
N GLY A 250 20.49 29.53 -10.70
CA GLY A 250 21.26 30.69 -10.30
C GLY A 250 21.61 30.72 -8.81
N GLN A 251 20.68 30.28 -7.93
CA GLN A 251 20.95 30.15 -6.49
C GLN A 251 21.97 29.04 -6.19
N LEU A 252 21.81 27.86 -6.81
CA LEU A 252 22.74 26.74 -6.64
C LEU A 252 24.15 27.10 -7.12
N ASN A 253 24.28 27.75 -8.27
CA ASN A 253 25.58 28.21 -8.78
C ASN A 253 26.28 29.16 -7.79
N ARG A 254 25.54 30.09 -7.18
CA ARG A 254 26.10 31.00 -6.16
C ARG A 254 26.59 30.24 -4.93
N GLN A 255 25.82 29.26 -4.45
CA GLN A 255 26.22 28.43 -3.31
C GLN A 255 27.49 27.62 -3.62
N ILE A 256 27.58 27.01 -4.80
CA ILE A 256 28.77 26.25 -5.23
C ILE A 256 30.00 27.17 -5.29
N THR A 257 29.88 28.37 -5.88
CA THR A 257 31.00 29.32 -5.93
C THR A 257 31.45 29.82 -4.56
N GLN A 258 30.57 29.82 -3.56
CA GLN A 258 30.91 30.19 -2.18
C GLN A 258 31.51 29.02 -1.39
N MET A 259 31.25 27.77 -1.80
CA MET A 259 31.79 26.56 -1.18
C MET A 259 33.15 26.13 -1.73
N THR A 260 33.58 26.68 -2.86
CA THR A 260 34.90 26.37 -3.43
C THR A 260 35.92 27.34 -2.81
N PRO A 261 36.80 26.91 -1.88
CA PRO A 261 37.90 27.76 -1.47
C PRO A 261 38.77 27.96 -2.70
N ILE A 262 39.21 29.20 -2.95
CA ILE A 262 40.25 29.48 -3.92
C ILE A 262 41.54 28.88 -3.35
N GLU A 263 41.77 27.58 -3.59
CA GLU A 263 43.10 27.00 -3.45
C GLU A 263 43.91 27.42 -4.67
N GLY A 264 44.71 28.46 -4.48
CA GLY A 264 45.84 28.78 -5.33
C GLY A 264 45.88 30.22 -5.80
N GLN A 265 46.66 31.05 -5.09
CA GLN A 265 47.71 31.91 -5.67
C GLN A 265 48.39 32.76 -4.58
N CYS A 266 49.53 32.27 -4.07
CA CYS A 266 50.85 32.91 -4.15
C CYS A 266 51.90 32.05 -3.43
#